data_AF-A0A6M3KNZ5-F1
#
_entry.id   AF-A0A6M3KNZ5-F1
#
_cell.length_a   1.000
_cell.length_b   1.000
_cell.length_c   1.000
_cell.angle_alpha   90.00
_cell.angle_beta   90.00
_cell.angle_gamma   90.00
#
_symmetry.space_group_name_H-M   'P 1'
#
loop_
_entity.id
_entity.type
_entity.pdbx_description
1 polymer ?
#
loop_
_entity_poly.entity_id
_entity_poly.type
_entity_poly.pdbx_seq_one_letter_code
_entity_poly.pdbx_strand_id
1 'polypeptide(L)' 'MPYKCQGSDLYHKKDGKWSIKQHCSSHEKCVKAMGLLYGLESGSIKKSNVKK' A
#
# COMPACT_ATOMS: atom_id res chain seq x y z
N MET A 1 1.45 2.62 -11.84
CA MET A 1 1.54 2.93 -10.40
C MET A 1 0.13 2.99 -9.81
N PRO A 2 -0.42 1.88 -9.30
CA PRO A 2 -1.81 1.86 -8.83
C PRO A 2 -1.97 2.35 -7.39
N TYR A 3 -0.90 2.75 -6.68
CA TYR A 3 -1.00 3.25 -5.30
C TYR A 3 -0.56 4.71 -5.18
N LYS A 4 -1.22 5.46 -4.29
CA LYS A 4 -0.78 6.80 -3.85
C LYS A 4 -1.01 6.95 -2.35
N CYS A 5 -0.13 7.69 -1.68
CA CYS A 5 -0.39 8.18 -0.32
C CYS A 5 -0.90 9.61 -0.39
N GLN A 6 -1.98 9.91 0.33
CA GLN A 6 -2.51 11.25 0.48
C GLN A 6 -2.74 11.48 1.98
N GLY A 7 -1.90 12.30 2.59
CA GLY A 7 -1.84 12.44 4.05
C GLY A 7 -1.43 11.13 4.72
N SER A 8 -2.27 10.64 5.63
CA SER A 8 -2.12 9.37 6.34
C SER A 8 -2.71 8.18 5.57
N ASP A 9 -3.26 8.39 4.38
CA ASP A 9 -4.16 7.42 3.75
C ASP A 9 -3.57 6.85 2.48
N LEU A 10 -3.59 5.52 2.38
CA LEU A 10 -3.15 4.80 1.21
C LEU A 10 -4.34 4.57 0.28
N TYR A 11 -4.26 5.13 -0.92
CA TYR A 11 -5.23 4.92 -1.99
C TYR A 11 -4.70 3.92 -3.00
N HIS A 12 -5.63 3.14 -3.55
CA HIS A 12 -5.42 2.20 -4.63
C HIS A 12 -6.34 2.55 -5.79
N LYS A 13 -5.78 2.65 -7.00
CA LYS A 13 -6.53 2.83 -8.24
C LYS A 13 -6.95 1.47 -8.78
N LYS A 14 -8.24 1.17 -8.66
CA LYS A 14 -8.86 -0.04 -9.19
C LYS A 14 -9.96 0.37 -10.17
N ASP A 15 -9.99 -0.23 -11.35
CA ASP A 15 -11.02 0.05 -12.37
C ASP A 15 -11.15 1.55 -12.73
N GLY A 16 -10.01 2.25 -12.78
CA GLY A 16 -9.96 3.69 -13.09
C GLY A 16 -10.31 4.62 -11.93
N LYS A 17 -10.83 4.10 -10.80
CA LYS A 17 -11.24 4.88 -9.62
C LYS A 17 -10.23 4.75 -8.49
N TRP A 18 -10.01 5.85 -7.76
CA TRP A 18 -9.20 5.83 -6.54
C TRP A 18 -10.08 5.46 -5.35
N SER A 19 -9.69 4.43 -4.61
CA SER A 19 -10.35 4.01 -3.37
C SER A 19 -9.33 3.92 -2.26
N ILE A 20 -9.74 4.23 -1.03
CA ILE A 20 -8.89 4.07 0.14
C ILE A 20 -8.68 2.57 0.37
N LYS A 21 -7.44 2.12 0.29
CA LYS A 21 -7.05 0.74 0.58
C LYS A 21 -6.76 0.55 2.06
N GLN A 22 -6.14 1.54 2.70
CA GLN A 22 -5.77 1.47 4.11
C GLN A 22 -5.58 2.86 4.71
N HIS A 23 -6.17 3.12 5.88
CA HIS A 23 -5.75 4.24 6.74
C HIS A 23 -4.49 3.85 7.50
N CYS A 24 -3.46 4.69 7.44
CA CYS A 24 -2.26 4.56 8.25
C CYS A 24 -2.30 5.60 9.38
N SER A 25 -1.51 5.40 10.45
CA SER A 25 -1.45 6.37 11.56
C SER A 25 -0.67 7.64 11.18
N SER A 26 0.21 7.56 10.18
CA SER A 26 1.13 8.64 9.80
C SER A 26 1.58 8.45 8.35
N HIS A 27 2.01 9.55 7.71
CA HIS A 27 2.47 9.54 6.33
C HIS A 27 3.63 8.55 6.10
N GLU A 28 4.60 8.49 7.02
CA GLU A 28 5.74 7.57 6.92
C GLU A 28 5.32 6.09 6.87
N LYS A 29 4.29 5.71 7.65
CA LYS A 29 3.73 4.35 7.61
C LYS A 29 3.03 4.09 6.28
N CYS A 30 2.35 5.09 5.73
CA CYS A 30 1.72 4.98 4.41
C CYS A 30 2.76 4.70 3.32
N VAL A 31 3.88 5.44 3.32
CA VAL A 31 4.98 5.23 2.36
C VAL A 31 5.58 3.82 2.50
N LYS A 32 5.81 3.35 3.73
CA LYS A 32 6.28 1.97 3.96
C LYS A 32 5.28 0.92 3.46
N ALA A 33 3.99 1.10 3.74
CA ALA A 33 2.94 0.19 3.27
C ALA A 33 2.85 0.15 1.73
N MET A 34 2.99 1.31 1.08
CA MET A 34 3.05 1.41 -0.37
C MET A 34 4.25 0.65 -0.96
N GLY A 35 5.43 0.80 -0.37
CA GLY A 35 6.63 0.05 -0.78
C GLY A 35 6.48 -1.45 -0.60
N LEU A 36 5.88 -1.89 0.51
CA LEU A 36 5.57 -3.31 0.75
C LEU A 36 4.60 -3.88 -0.28
N LEU A 37 3.52 -3.15 -0.60
CA LEU A 37 2.56 -3.56 -1.63
C LEU A 37 3.19 -3.67 -3.00
N TYR A 38 4.06 -2.71 -3.33
CA TYR A 38 4.80 -2.73 -4.59
C TYR A 38 5.74 -3.93 -4.67
N GLY A 39 6.50 -4.20 -3.60
CA GLY A 39 7.37 -5.36 -3.55
C GLY A 39 6.61 -6.70 -3.60
N LEU A 40 5.40 -6.75 -3.03
CA LEU A 40 4.55 -7.93 -3.08
C LEU A 40 3.96 -8.18 -4.47
N GLU A 41 3.55 -7.13 -5.20
CA GLU A 41 3.12 -7.25 -6.60
C GLU A 41 4.27 -7.55 -7.56
N SER A 42 5.43 -6.93 -7.34
CA SER A 42 6.64 -7.16 -8.14
C SER A 42 7.27 -8.54 -7.89
N GLY A 43 6.81 -9.30 -6.89
CA GLY A 43 7.43 -10.56 -6.48
C GLY A 43 8.77 -10.39 -5.73
N SER A 44 9.19 -9.15 -5.47
CA SER A 44 10.41 -8.81 -4.71
C SER A 44 10.27 -9.14 -3.22
N ILE A 45 9.03 -9.20 -2.71
CA ILE A 45 8.71 -9.55 -1.33
C ILE A 45 7.84 -10.81 -1.35
N LYS A 46 8.41 -11.96 -0.96
CA LYS A 46 7.62 -13.17 -0.70
C LYS A 46 6.68 -12.91 0.47
N LYS A 47 5.40 -13.25 0.32
CA LYS A 47 4.42 -13.36 1.44
C LYS A 47 4.94 -14.40 2.44
N SER A 48 5.84 -14.00 3.31
CA SER A 48 6.36 -14.85 4.37
C SER A 48 6.32 -14.00 5.63
N ASN A 49 5.47 -14.41 6.58
CA ASN A 49 5.26 -13.83 7.92
C ASN A 49 4.45 -12.54 8.07
N VAL A 50 3.14 -12.60 7.79
CA VAL A 50 2.19 -11.95 8.71
C VAL A 50 1.54 -13.08 9.51
N LYS A 51 2.15 -13.44 10.64
CA LYS A 51 1.54 -14.36 11.61
C LYS A 51 0.34 -13.65 12.25
N LYS A 52 -0.75 -14.42 12.30
CA LYS A 52 -2.03 -14.30 13.02
C LYS A 52 -2.17 -13.14 14.02
#